data_AF-A0A940PF89-F1
#
_entry.id   AF-A0A940PF89-F1
#
_cell.length_a   1.000
_cell.length_b   1.000
_cell.length_c   1.000
_cell.angle_alpha   90.00
_cell.angle_beta   90.00
_cell.angle_gamma   90.00
#
_symmetry.space_group_name_H-M   'P 1'
#
loop_
_entity.id
_entity.type
_entity.pdbx_description
1 polymer ?
#
loop_
_entity_poly.entity_id
_entity_poly.type
_entity_poly.pdbx_seq_one_letter_code
_entity_poly.pdbx_strand_id
1 'polypeptide(L)'
;MVEAGGKLVSTYLTGYVNESDLAYLGGWPKELQAIFGINLLETDTLYPKDQVSIDYGSQMYSAKDYCSRVVLKGAIYILLNNQTYSSIG
;
A
#
# COMPACT_ATOMS: atom_id res chain seq x y z
N MET A 1 11.76 -8.13 16.41
CA MET A 1 10.50 -7.71 17.06
C MET A 1 9.30 -8.31 16.32
N VAL A 2 9.09 -8.01 15.03
CA VAL A 2 8.05 -8.69 14.21
C VAL A 2 8.38 -10.18 14.03
N GLU A 3 9.63 -10.50 13.66
CA GLU A 3 10.11 -11.89 13.50
C GLU A 3 10.02 -12.74 14.78
N ALA A 4 9.94 -12.08 15.95
CA ALA A 4 9.80 -12.74 17.26
C ALA A 4 8.32 -12.88 17.70
N GLY A 5 7.36 -12.75 16.76
CA GLY A 5 5.93 -12.89 17.02
C GLY A 5 5.18 -11.57 17.28
N GLY A 6 5.84 -10.42 17.12
CA GLY A 6 5.20 -9.11 17.21
C GLY A 6 4.26 -8.86 16.03
N LYS A 7 3.14 -8.16 16.28
CA LYS A 7 2.21 -7.71 15.23
C LYS A 7 2.52 -6.26 14.86
N LEU A 8 2.66 -5.99 13.56
CA LEU A 8 2.88 -4.66 13.02
C LEU A 8 1.71 -4.29 12.09
N VAL A 9 1.18 -3.09 12.25
CA VAL A 9 0.17 -2.51 11.37
C VAL A 9 0.70 -1.17 10.87
N SER A 10 0.52 -0.91 9.59
CA SER A 10 0.99 0.30 8.91
C SER A 10 -0.04 0.79 7.91
N THR A 11 0.05 2.06 7.52
CA THR A 11 -0.87 2.70 6.56
C THR A 11 -0.14 3.07 5.26
N TYR A 12 -0.89 3.67 4.33
CA TYR A 12 -0.33 4.36 3.17
C TYR A 12 0.71 5.41 3.60
N LEU A 13 1.61 5.77 2.68
CA LEU A 13 2.72 6.74 2.89
C LEU A 13 3.76 6.35 3.95
N THR A 14 3.87 5.06 4.30
CA THR A 14 4.92 4.60 5.23
C THR A 14 6.21 4.24 4.51
N GLY A 15 7.37 4.69 5.03
CA GLY A 15 8.69 4.22 4.58
C GLY A 15 9.14 4.77 3.22
N TYR A 16 8.76 6.00 2.88
CA TYR A 16 9.13 6.64 1.61
C TYR A 16 10.48 7.37 1.66
N VAL A 17 10.80 7.96 2.81
CA VAL A 17 12.00 8.79 3.02
C VAL A 17 12.77 8.31 4.24
N ASN A 18 14.07 8.61 4.26
CA ASN A 18 14.93 8.38 5.42
C ASN A 18 14.87 9.56 6.42
N GLU A 19 15.69 9.50 7.46
CA GLU A 19 15.77 10.50 8.53
C GLU A 19 16.22 11.90 8.05
N SER A 20 16.79 11.98 6.85
CA SER A 20 17.21 13.23 6.20
C SER A 20 16.20 13.73 5.17
N ASP A 21 14.97 13.20 5.16
CA ASP A 21 13.91 13.51 4.19
C ASP A 21 14.29 13.16 2.74
N LEU A 22 15.26 12.25 2.55
CA LEU A 22 15.66 11.77 1.23
C LEU A 22 14.88 10.52 0.87
N ALA A 23 14.31 10.51 -0.34
CA ALA A 23 13.60 9.36 -0.86
C ALA A 23 14.52 8.14 -1.01
N TYR A 24 14.00 6.96 -0.65
CA TYR A 24 14.71 5.71 -0.93
C TYR A 24 14.81 5.47 -2.44
N LEU A 25 16.04 5.25 -2.91
CA LEU A 25 16.30 4.98 -4.32
C LEU A 25 16.14 3.49 -4.63
N GLY A 26 15.59 3.18 -5.81
CA GLY A 26 15.34 1.79 -6.22
C GLY A 26 14.02 1.22 -5.68
N GLY A 27 13.12 2.07 -5.18
CA GLY A 27 11.80 1.70 -4.68
C GLY A 27 11.76 1.56 -3.16
N TRP A 28 10.71 0.90 -2.67
CA TRP A 28 10.45 0.78 -1.24
C TRP A 28 11.54 -0.05 -0.52
N PRO A 29 11.94 0.26 0.73
CA PRO A 29 12.99 -0.47 1.42
C PRO A 29 12.77 -1.99 1.44
N LYS A 30 13.82 -2.76 1.11
CA LYS A 30 13.74 -4.23 1.00
C LYS A 30 13.30 -4.90 2.31
N GLU A 31 13.71 -4.34 3.44
CA GLU A 31 13.33 -4.83 4.77
C GLU A 31 11.81 -4.70 5.00
N LEU A 32 11.22 -3.57 4.61
CA LEU A 32 9.77 -3.37 4.69
C LEU A 32 9.03 -4.28 3.70
N GLN A 33 9.55 -4.45 2.48
CA GLN A 33 8.99 -5.41 1.54
C GLN A 33 8.97 -6.85 2.10
N ALA A 34 10.03 -7.26 2.80
CA ALA A 34 10.10 -8.58 3.44
C ALA A 34 9.14 -8.71 4.62
N ILE A 35 9.03 -7.68 5.48
CA ILE A 35 8.13 -7.67 6.63
C ILE A 35 6.66 -7.74 6.20
N PHE A 36 6.27 -6.93 5.20
CA PHE A 36 4.87 -6.84 4.77
C PHE A 36 4.52 -7.83 3.65
N GLY A 37 5.50 -8.43 2.98
CA GLY A 37 5.27 -9.37 1.87
C GLY A 37 4.69 -8.73 0.60
N ILE A 38 4.87 -7.42 0.43
CA ILE A 38 4.36 -6.62 -0.70
C ILE A 38 5.46 -5.74 -1.29
N ASN A 39 5.31 -5.38 -2.56
CA ASN A 39 6.08 -4.31 -3.19
C ASN A 39 5.14 -3.13 -3.50
N LEU A 40 5.48 -1.96 -2.99
CA LEU A 40 4.74 -0.72 -3.22
C LEU A 40 5.16 -0.11 -4.56
N LEU A 41 4.20 0.12 -5.46
CA LEU A 41 4.48 0.67 -6.79
C LEU A 41 4.30 2.18 -6.83
N GLU A 42 3.10 2.64 -6.46
CA GLU A 42 2.74 4.06 -6.48
C GLU A 42 1.66 4.37 -5.44
N THR A 43 1.43 5.65 -5.19
CA THR A 43 0.31 6.11 -4.38
C THR A 43 -0.39 7.23 -5.11
N ASP A 44 -1.68 7.01 -5.33
CA ASP A 44 -2.58 7.94 -5.98
C ASP A 44 -3.19 8.86 -4.94
N THR A 45 -3.29 10.14 -5.30
CA THR A 45 -4.07 11.12 -4.54
C THR A 45 -5.45 11.22 -5.17
N LEU A 46 -6.48 10.85 -4.42
CA LEU A 46 -7.88 10.90 -4.84
C LEU A 46 -8.41 12.32 -4.60
N TYR A 47 -8.97 12.94 -5.63
CA TYR A 47 -9.63 14.24 -5.46
C TYR A 47 -10.91 14.09 -4.61
N PRO A 48 -11.47 15.19 -4.05
CA PRO A 48 -12.64 15.11 -3.17
C PRO A 48 -13.87 14.41 -3.76
N LYS A 49 -13.96 14.31 -5.10
CA LYS A 49 -15.04 13.63 -5.81
C LYS A 49 -14.69 12.19 -6.20
N ASP A 50 -13.42 11.80 -6.11
CA ASP A 50 -12.97 10.46 -6.44
C ASP A 50 -13.27 9.53 -5.27
N GLN A 51 -13.69 8.31 -5.59
CA GLN A 51 -14.02 7.31 -4.60
C GLN A 51 -13.56 5.94 -5.07
N VAL A 52 -12.80 5.25 -4.22
CA VAL A 52 -12.36 3.88 -4.47
C VAL A 52 -13.06 2.98 -3.46
N SER A 53 -13.78 1.96 -3.94
CA SER A 53 -14.43 0.98 -3.06
C SER A 53 -13.46 -0.15 -2.71
N ILE A 54 -13.42 -0.54 -1.44
CA ILE A 54 -12.63 -1.66 -0.92
C ILE A 54 -13.61 -2.73 -0.45
N ASP A 55 -13.50 -3.93 -1.01
CA ASP A 55 -14.27 -5.09 -0.55
C ASP A 55 -13.59 -5.71 0.68
N TYR A 56 -14.31 -5.81 1.81
CA TYR A 56 -13.90 -6.47 3.04
C TYR A 56 -14.96 -7.49 3.47
N GLY A 57 -14.73 -8.76 3.16
CA GLY A 57 -15.63 -9.85 3.52
C GLY A 57 -16.98 -9.73 2.81
N SER A 58 -18.03 -9.34 3.54
CA SER A 58 -19.37 -9.11 2.99
C SER A 58 -19.75 -7.62 2.93
N GLN A 59 -18.80 -6.73 3.24
CA GLN A 59 -19.05 -5.29 3.38
C GLN A 59 -18.12 -4.50 2.47
N MET A 60 -18.68 -3.51 1.77
CA MET A 60 -17.89 -2.54 1.02
C MET A 60 -17.59 -1.32 1.88
N TYR A 61 -16.34 -0.85 1.78
CA TYR A 61 -15.82 0.36 2.39
C TYR A 61 -15.39 1.34 1.30
N SER A 62 -15.32 2.63 1.61
CA SER A 62 -14.80 3.64 0.69
C SER A 62 -13.45 4.15 1.20
N ALA A 63 -12.45 4.10 0.34
CA ALA A 63 -11.23 4.87 0.46
C ALA A 63 -11.41 6.26 -0.17
N LYS A 64 -10.76 7.24 0.46
CA LYS A 64 -10.67 8.64 0.05
C LYS A 64 -9.24 9.12 0.28
N ASP A 65 -8.90 10.25 -0.31
CA ASP A 65 -7.62 10.95 -0.22
C ASP A 65 -6.43 10.19 -0.83
N TYR A 66 -6.16 8.96 -0.41
CA TYR A 66 -5.02 8.18 -0.89
C TYR A 66 -5.35 6.71 -1.13
N CYS A 67 -4.79 6.16 -2.21
CA CYS A 67 -4.80 4.72 -2.47
C CYS A 67 -3.43 4.29 -3.01
N SER A 68 -2.91 3.18 -2.50
CA SER A 68 -1.58 2.69 -2.90
C SER A 68 -1.70 1.43 -3.73
N ARG A 69 -1.07 1.41 -4.91
CA ARG A 69 -0.97 0.20 -5.74
C ARG A 69 0.19 -0.66 -5.26
N VAL A 70 -0.09 -1.93 -5.01
CA VAL A 70 0.87 -2.90 -4.46
C VAL A 70 0.89 -4.18 -5.28
N VAL A 71 2.05 -4.84 -5.31
CA VAL A 71 2.22 -6.19 -5.86
C VAL A 71 2.51 -7.15 -4.73
N LEU A 72 1.74 -8.23 -4.65
CA LEU A 72 1.95 -9.26 -3.63
C LEU A 72 3.21 -10.09 -3.95
N LYS A 73 4.05 -10.33 -2.94
CA LYS A 73 5.27 -11.14 -3.03
C LYS A 73 5.27 -12.37 -2.12
N GLY A 74 4.21 -12.55 -1.34
CA GLY A 74 4.09 -13.59 -0.32
C GLY A 74 3.10 -13.21 0.79
N ALA A 75 2.62 -11.96 0.81
CA ALA A 75 1.54 -11.55 1.68
C ALA A 75 0.23 -12.27 1.37
N ILE A 76 -0.47 -12.66 2.43
CA ILE A 76 -1.90 -12.96 2.35
C ILE A 76 -2.62 -11.62 2.32
N TYR A 77 -3.28 -11.31 1.21
CA TYR A 77 -4.12 -10.14 1.12
C TYR A 77 -5.47 -10.44 1.79
N ILE A 78 -5.97 -9.45 2.54
CA ILE A 78 -7.33 -9.49 3.08
C ILE A 78 -8.26 -8.71 2.14
N LEU A 79 -7.74 -7.67 1.46
CA LEU A 79 -8.50 -6.71 0.66
C LEU A 79 -7.77 -6.32 -0.61
N LEU A 80 -8.47 -6.30 -1.74
CA LEU A 80 -7.99 -5.75 -2.99
C LEU A 80 -9.15 -5.03 -3.69
N ASN A 81 -8.86 -3.86 -4.25
CA ASN A 81 -9.66 -3.33 -5.33
C ASN A 81 -9.06 -3.89 -6.64
N ASN A 82 -9.82 -4.74 -7.34
CA ASN A 82 -9.36 -5.42 -8.55
C ASN A 82 -9.64 -4.63 -9.85
N GLN A 83 -9.79 -3.30 -9.75
CA GLN A 83 -10.00 -2.45 -10.92
C GLN A 83 -8.72 -2.38 -11.75
N THR A 84 -8.84 -2.69 -13.04
CA THR A 84 -7.77 -2.51 -14.03
C THR A 84 -7.68 -1.02 -14.35
N TYR A 85 -6.71 -0.31 -13.75
CA TYR A 85 -6.43 1.07 -14.13
C TYR A 85 -5.77 1.08 -15.52
N SER A 86 -6.50 1.51 -16.54
CA SER A 86 -5.89 1.89 -17.82
C SER A 86 -5.09 3.16 -17.58
N SER A 87 -3.77 3.07 -17.67
CA SER A 87 -2.87 4.22 -17.66
C SER A 87 -3.39 5.24 -18.67
N ILE A 88 -3.87 6.39 -18.20
CA ILE A 88 -4.00 7.58 -19.04
C ILE A 88 -2.58 8.04 -19.34
N GLY A 89 -2.10 7.69 -20.53
CA GLY A 89 -0.90 8.27 -21.14
C GLY A 89 -1.19 9.66 -21.71
#